data_AF-A0A5E4DE02-F1
#
_entry.id   AF-A0A5E4DE02-F1
#
_cell.length_a   1.000
_cell.length_b   1.000
_cell.length_c   1.000
_cell.angle_alpha   90.00
_cell.angle_beta   90.00
_cell.angle_gamma   90.00
#
_symmetry.space_group_name_H-M   'P 1'
#
loop_
_entity.id
_entity.type
_entity.pdbx_description
1 polymer ?
#
loop_
_entity_poly.entity_id
_entity_poly.type
_entity_poly.pdbx_seq_one_letter_code
_entity_poly.pdbx_strand_id
1 'polypeptide(L)' 'VEPFASLSEAVGSSVPRLLINRDLVGPFTWRPRRRDVALLGDVIHSVERLVELLGWTEEMQDLVQRETGK' A
#
# COMPACT_ATOMS: atom_id res chain seq x y z
N VAL A 1 -1.50 -3.74 -16.12
CA VAL A 1 -0.83 -3.81 -17.44
C VAL A 1 0.45 -4.60 -17.26
N GLU A 2 0.77 -5.50 -18.17
CA GLU A 2 2.04 -6.22 -18.11
C GLU A 2 3.18 -5.35 -18.66
N PRO A 3 4.41 -5.51 -18.14
CA PRO A 3 4.86 -6.53 -17.17
C PRO A 3 4.61 -6.18 -15.69
N PHE A 4 4.00 -5.03 -15.39
CA PHE A 4 3.95 -4.51 -14.02
C PHE A 4 3.11 -5.39 -13.05
N ALA A 5 2.00 -5.96 -13.52
CA ALA A 5 1.11 -6.74 -12.65
C ALA A 5 1.77 -8.03 -12.11
N SER A 6 2.58 -8.69 -12.95
CA SER A 6 3.29 -9.91 -12.58
C SER A 6 4.44 -9.69 -11.59
N LEU A 7 4.99 -8.46 -11.47
CA LEU A 7 6.04 -8.16 -10.48
C LEU A 7 5.59 -8.44 -9.03
N SER A 8 4.31 -8.24 -8.73
CA SER A 8 3.78 -8.53 -7.38
C SER A 8 3.86 -10.02 -7.01
N GLU A 9 3.99 -10.92 -7.99
CA GLU A 9 4.16 -12.35 -7.77
C GLU A 9 5.64 -12.77 -7.62
N ALA A 10 6.59 -11.93 -8.03
CA ALA A 10 8.02 -12.28 -8.04
C ALA A 10 8.65 -12.39 -6.64
N VAL A 11 8.01 -11.84 -5.61
CA VAL A 11 8.47 -11.96 -4.22
C VAL A 11 8.23 -13.37 -3.66
N GLY A 12 9.07 -13.80 -2.72
CA GLY A 12 8.95 -15.11 -2.08
C GLY A 12 7.60 -15.33 -1.38
N SER A 13 7.17 -16.59 -1.25
CA SER A 13 5.84 -16.95 -0.71
C SER A 13 5.62 -16.56 0.76
N SER A 14 6.72 -16.39 1.51
CA SER A 14 6.68 -15.94 2.91
C SER A 14 6.61 -14.42 3.07
N VAL A 15 6.86 -13.65 2.01
CA VAL A 15 6.87 -12.18 2.08
C VAL A 15 5.43 -11.66 2.13
N PRO A 16 5.03 -10.90 3.17
CA PRO A 16 3.74 -10.23 3.20
C PRO A 16 3.62 -9.20 2.08
N ARG A 17 2.44 -9.08 1.47
CA ARG A 17 2.15 -8.07 0.45
C ARG A 17 0.96 -7.23 0.92
N LEU A 18 1.09 -5.91 0.84
CA LEU A 18 0.01 -4.97 1.15
C LEU A 18 -0.47 -4.29 -0.13
N LEU A 19 -1.76 -4.45 -0.45
CA LEU A 19 -2.42 -3.65 -1.49
C LEU A 19 -3.18 -2.52 -0.82
N ILE A 20 -2.77 -1.28 -1.07
CA ILE A 20 -3.57 -0.08 -0.79
C ILE A 20 -4.13 0.39 -2.12
N ASN A 21 -5.43 0.18 -2.34
CA ASN A 21 -6.08 0.54 -3.59
C ASN A 21 -7.59 0.65 -3.38
N ARG A 22 -8.30 1.36 -4.27
CA ARG A 22 -9.77 1.43 -4.20
C ARG A 22 -10.44 0.06 -4.25
N ASP A 23 -9.95 -0.80 -5.15
CA ASP A 23 -10.53 -2.09 -5.45
C ASP A 23 -9.49 -3.20 -5.30
N LEU A 24 -9.94 -4.41 -4.97
CA LEU A 24 -9.06 -5.58 -5.00
C LEU A 24 -8.73 -5.91 -6.46
N VAL A 25 -7.44 -5.94 -6.82
CA VAL A 25 -7.00 -6.09 -8.22
C VAL A 25 -5.79 -7.00 -8.39
N GLY A 26 -5.57 -7.47 -9.62
CA GLY A 26 -4.37 -8.21 -10.01
C GLY A 26 -4.24 -9.54 -9.23
N PRO A 27 -3.01 -10.02 -9.01
CA PRO A 27 -2.80 -11.29 -8.31
C PRO A 27 -3.44 -11.38 -6.91
N PHE A 28 -3.80 -10.26 -6.28
CA PHE A 28 -4.55 -10.28 -5.01
C PHE A 28 -5.98 -10.82 -5.17
N THR A 29 -6.59 -10.77 -6.38
CA THR A 29 -7.92 -11.36 -6.63
C THR A 29 -7.84 -12.82 -7.05
N TRP A 30 -6.96 -13.14 -8.01
CA TRP A 30 -6.94 -14.46 -8.65
C TRP A 30 -5.86 -15.42 -8.12
N ARG A 31 -4.88 -14.93 -7.34
CA ARG A 31 -3.85 -15.74 -6.64
C ARG A 31 -3.50 -15.16 -5.25
N PRO A 32 -4.48 -15.07 -4.33
CA PRO A 32 -4.22 -14.57 -2.99
C PRO A 32 -3.27 -15.49 -2.22
N ARG A 33 -2.40 -14.89 -1.41
CA ARG A 33 -1.47 -15.59 -0.51
C ARG A 33 -1.92 -15.43 0.94
N ARG A 34 -1.49 -16.36 1.80
CA ARG A 34 -1.87 -16.36 3.23
C ARG A 34 -1.49 -15.10 4.01
N ARG A 35 -0.49 -14.34 3.54
CA ARG A 35 0.04 -13.12 4.16
C ARG A 35 -0.30 -11.86 3.37
N ASP A 36 -1.22 -11.96 2.41
CA ASP A 36 -1.71 -10.78 1.72
C ASP A 36 -2.66 -10.00 2.61
N VAL A 37 -2.52 -8.67 2.60
CA VAL A 37 -3.44 -7.74 3.23
C VAL A 37 -3.90 -6.76 2.16
N ALA A 38 -5.20 -6.46 2.15
CA ALA A 38 -5.77 -5.44 1.28
C ALA A 38 -6.48 -4.39 2.12
N LEU A 39 -6.05 -3.14 1.99
CA LEU A 39 -6.71 -1.97 2.56
C LEU A 39 -7.44 -1.26 1.40
N LEU A 40 -8.74 -1.49 1.34
CA LEU A 40 -9.58 -1.03 0.23
C LEU A 40 -10.26 0.30 0.55
N GLY A 41 -10.27 1.20 -0.43
CA GLY A 41 -10.93 2.50 -0.31
C GLY A 41 -10.06 3.64 -0.84
N ASP A 42 -10.29 4.84 -0.32
CA ASP A 42 -9.49 5.99 -0.69
C ASP A 42 -8.03 5.82 -0.27
N VAL A 43 -7.11 6.10 -1.19
CA VAL A 43 -5.68 5.87 -0.99
C VAL A 43 -5.09 6.83 0.05
N ILE A 44 -5.58 8.07 0.13
CA ILE A 44 -5.07 9.06 1.08
C ILE A 44 -5.44 8.63 2.49
N HIS A 45 -6.71 8.38 2.76
CA HIS A 45 -7.17 7.93 4.08
C HIS A 45 -6.48 6.62 4.53
N SER A 46 -6.23 5.73 3.57
CA SER A 46 -5.55 4.45 3.84
C SER A 46 -4.08 4.64 4.22
N VAL A 47 -3.38 5.55 3.55
CA VAL A 47 -1.98 5.90 3.87
C VAL A 47 -1.93 6.67 5.19
N GLU A 48 -2.82 7.62 5.43
CA GLU A 48 -2.92 8.34 6.71
C GLU A 48 -3.11 7.38 7.89
N ARG A 49 -4.01 6.41 7.76
CA ARG A 49 -4.20 5.36 8.77
C ARG A 49 -2.94 4.53 9.00
N LEU A 50 -2.21 4.17 7.93
CA LEU A 50 -0.96 3.43 8.06
C LEU A 50 0.10 4.25 8.80
N VAL A 51 0.23 5.53 8.46
CA VAL A 51 1.13 6.49 9.12
C VAL A 51 0.80 6.62 10.60
N GLU A 52 -0.49 6.74 10.95
CA GLU A 52 -0.96 6.79 12.33
C GLU A 52 -0.58 5.52 13.11
N LEU A 53 -0.83 4.34 12.54
CA LEU A 53 -0.48 3.06 13.17
C LEU A 53 1.02 2.86 13.38
N LEU A 54 1.86 3.49 12.55
CA LEU A 54 3.31 3.49 12.68
C LEU A 54 3.84 4.57 13.64
N GLY A 55 2.98 5.49 14.08
CA GLY A 55 3.38 6.63 14.90
C GLY A 55 4.18 7.69 14.14
N TRP A 56 3.97 7.82 12.82
CA TRP A 56 4.73 8.73 11.95
C TRP A 56 3.97 10.01 11.58
N THR A 57 2.84 10.28 12.23
CA THR A 57 1.93 11.38 11.85
C THR A 57 2.62 12.74 11.78
N GLU A 58 3.35 13.12 12.83
CA GLU A 58 4.05 14.43 12.88
C GLU A 58 5.16 14.52 11.83
N GLU A 59 6.02 13.49 11.73
CA GLU A 59 7.12 13.45 10.76
C GLU A 59 6.61 13.53 9.31
N MET A 60 5.51 12.85 9.00
CA MET A 60 4.91 12.87 7.66
C MET A 60 4.29 14.24 7.34
N GLN A 61 3.62 14.89 8.30
CA GLN A 61 3.07 16.23 8.14
C GLN A 61 4.16 17.27 7.90
N ASP A 62 5.24 17.23 8.69
CA ASP A 62 6.40 18.11 8.55
C ASP A 62 7.07 17.92 7.18
N LEU A 63 7.23 16.67 6.74
CA LEU A 63 7.79 16.35 5.42
C LEU A 63 6.94 16.94 4.30
N VAL A 64 5.63 16.73 4.32
CA VAL A 64 4.72 17.27 3.29
C VAL A 64 4.80 18.79 3.27
N GLN A 65 4.68 19.45 4.42
CA GLN A 65 4.76 20.92 4.51
C GLN A 65 6.09 21.45 3.95
N ARG A 66 7.22 20.81 4.27
CA ARG A 66 8.54 21.21 3.80
C ARG A 66 8.71 21.08 2.29
N GLU A 67 8.15 20.04 1.68
CA GLU A 67 8.34 19.73 0.25
C GLU A 67 7.28 20.37 -0.65
N THR A 68 6.04 20.57 -0.17
CA THR A 68 4.93 21.10 -0.99
C THR A 68 4.49 22.52 -0.59
N GLY A 69 4.96 23.05 0.54
CA GLY A 69 4.60 24.39 1.04
C GLY A 69 5.26 25.58 0.32
N LYS A 70 5.68 25.40 -0.94
CA LYS A 70 6.19 26.47 -1.81
C LYS A 70 5.08 27.07 -2.68
#